data_AF-A0A1V2EXT5-F1
#
_entry.id   AF-A0A1V2EXT5-F1
#
_cell.length_a   1.000
_cell.length_b   1.000
_cell.length_c   1.000
_cell.angle_alpha   90.00
_cell.angle_beta   90.00
_cell.angle_gamma   90.00
#
_symmetry.space_group_name_H-M   'P 1'
#
loop_
_entity.id
_entity.type
_entity.pdbx_description
1 polymer ?
#
loop_
_entity_poly.entity_id
_entity_poly.type
_entity_poly.pdbx_seq_one_letter_code
_entity_poly.pdbx_strand_id
1 'polypeptide(L)'
;MRARSLQALGDLDAAEDAFESALARRSDFAVAHRDLAQLRWMRTGDPAEAMRALNGAPNTAELALVRAMVLGSLGQESLAQTVIETALKRAPTLVALRLAAAAHAGRAGDPVAQLAHATAALSGAPASIDAARAAVEALLHAGQIGEAAQLAERIVAAAPDDQAALALQLTAWRLAGDQRHARFVEDQALVSTGMLPLPEGWEDRTIFLAELTAALLELHSWRSHPLGQSVRHGSQTQVNLTTVETPVIRRLFATLPSLIDAHIAALGAGDDPVRRRIRAGWRFAGAWSIRLAAGGFHTDHVHPAGWLSSAFYVSLPRVVEREPEGWLAFGRPGITTTPKLEPFRWVRPEPGMLALFPSFLWHGTEPFTGDEPRLTVAFDILPA
;
A
#
# COMPACT_ATOMS: atom_id res chain seq x y z
N MET A 1 -18.19 8.05 13.90
CA MET A 1 -18.83 8.41 12.61
C MET A 1 -18.79 9.91 12.36
N ARG A 2 -19.35 10.75 13.23
CA ARG A 2 -19.34 12.23 13.08
C ARG A 2 -17.98 12.84 12.70
N ALA A 3 -16.91 12.55 13.46
CA ALA A 3 -15.58 13.12 13.21
C ALA A 3 -15.04 12.80 11.79
N ARG A 4 -15.15 11.55 11.35
CA ARG A 4 -14.74 11.13 10.00
C ARG A 4 -15.58 11.79 8.90
N SER A 5 -16.87 12.00 9.13
CA SER A 5 -17.73 12.71 8.18
C SER A 5 -17.34 14.18 8.04
N LEU A 6 -17.03 14.85 9.15
CA LEU A 6 -16.54 16.24 9.14
C LEU A 6 -15.19 16.34 8.42
N GLN A 7 -14.29 15.40 8.67
CA GLN A 7 -13.01 15.31 7.96
C GLN A 7 -13.21 15.13 6.45
N ALA A 8 -14.14 14.27 6.04
CA ALA A 8 -14.46 14.05 4.62
C ALA A 8 -15.08 15.30 3.95
N LEU A 9 -15.77 16.15 4.71
CA LEU A 9 -16.31 17.43 4.26
C LEU A 9 -15.28 18.57 4.27
N GLY A 10 -14.05 18.31 4.74
CA GLY A 10 -12.99 19.31 4.85
C GLY A 10 -13.07 20.21 6.08
N ASP A 11 -14.05 19.98 6.97
CA ASP A 11 -14.17 20.71 8.24
C ASP A 11 -13.23 20.10 9.29
N LEU A 12 -11.94 20.38 9.13
CA LEU A 12 -10.87 19.72 9.88
C LEU A 12 -10.84 20.11 11.36
N ASP A 13 -11.22 21.35 11.69
CA ASP A 13 -11.29 21.82 13.08
C ASP A 13 -12.44 21.13 13.80
N ALA A 14 -13.64 21.08 13.21
CA ALA A 14 -14.75 20.36 13.82
C ALA A 14 -14.50 18.84 13.88
N ALA A 15 -13.78 18.28 12.91
CA ALA A 15 -13.37 16.87 12.95
C ALA A 15 -12.42 16.59 14.13
N GLU A 16 -11.43 17.46 14.33
CA GLU A 16 -10.50 17.38 15.46
C GLU A 16 -11.23 17.47 16.80
N ASP A 17 -12.08 18.49 16.98
CA ASP A 17 -12.90 18.67 18.20
C ASP A 17 -13.80 17.46 18.48
N ALA A 18 -14.33 16.83 17.42
CA ALA A 18 -15.16 15.65 17.54
C ALA A 18 -14.37 14.40 17.97
N PHE A 19 -13.12 14.25 17.53
CA PHE A 19 -12.21 13.22 18.07
C PHE A 19 -11.81 13.55 19.52
N GLU A 20 -11.45 14.81 19.78
CA GLU A 20 -11.39 15.51 21.07
C GLU A 20 -12.37 14.96 22.11
N SER A 21 -13.63 15.23 21.78
CA SER A 21 -14.81 14.91 22.57
C SER A 21 -15.03 13.41 22.73
N ALA A 22 -14.68 12.60 21.71
CA ALA A 22 -14.79 11.15 21.79
C ALA A 22 -13.79 10.59 22.81
N LEU A 23 -12.56 11.10 22.82
CA LEU A 23 -11.51 10.70 23.78
C LEU A 23 -11.81 11.18 25.20
N ALA A 24 -12.42 12.35 25.37
CA ALA A 24 -12.87 12.82 26.67
C ALA A 24 -13.94 11.90 27.29
N ARG A 25 -14.81 11.30 26.46
CA ARG A 25 -15.85 10.35 26.92
C ARG A 25 -15.32 8.94 27.12
N ARG A 26 -14.36 8.53 26.30
CA ARG A 26 -13.76 7.20 26.31
C ARG A 26 -12.26 7.31 26.03
N SER A 27 -11.47 7.44 27.10
CA SER A 27 -10.03 7.69 27.01
C SER A 27 -9.24 6.54 26.40
N ASP A 28 -9.77 5.32 26.44
CA ASP A 28 -9.16 4.12 25.86
C ASP A 28 -9.60 3.84 24.40
N PHE A 29 -10.30 4.77 23.75
CA PHE A 29 -10.85 4.54 22.41
C PHE A 29 -9.77 4.55 21.32
N ALA A 30 -9.13 3.41 21.11
CA ALA A 30 -7.97 3.24 20.21
C ALA A 30 -8.20 3.77 18.79
N VAL A 31 -9.40 3.58 18.22
CA VAL A 31 -9.74 4.07 16.88
C VAL A 31 -9.73 5.60 16.81
N ALA A 32 -10.24 6.29 17.82
CA ALA A 32 -10.23 7.75 17.85
C ALA A 32 -8.81 8.30 18.06
N HIS A 33 -7.99 7.66 18.89
CA HIS A 33 -6.57 8.02 19.03
C HIS A 33 -5.81 7.89 17.72
N ARG A 34 -6.01 6.79 17.00
CA ARG A 34 -5.39 6.56 15.68
C ARG A 34 -5.80 7.62 14.67
N ASP A 35 -7.10 7.85 14.52
CA ASP A 35 -7.61 8.76 13.50
C ASP A 35 -7.25 10.22 13.81
N LEU A 36 -7.22 10.60 15.10
CA LEU A 36 -6.78 11.92 15.54
C LEU A 36 -5.28 12.13 15.29
N ALA A 37 -4.44 11.13 15.61
CA ALA A 37 -3.01 11.18 15.31
C ALA A 37 -2.76 11.35 13.81
N GLN A 38 -3.51 10.62 12.97
CA GLN A 38 -3.45 10.75 11.51
C GLN A 38 -3.88 12.15 11.04
N LEU A 39 -5.02 12.66 11.53
CA LEU A 39 -5.51 13.98 11.18
C LEU A 39 -4.46 15.06 11.48
N ARG A 40 -3.91 15.07 12.71
CA ARG A 40 -2.88 16.03 13.11
C ARG A 40 -1.63 15.91 12.26
N TRP A 41 -1.13 14.69 12.07
CA TRP A 41 0.03 14.44 11.21
C TRP A 41 -0.16 14.99 9.80
N MET A 42 -1.29 14.69 9.16
CA MET A 42 -1.57 15.13 7.80
C MET A 42 -1.76 16.65 7.69
N ARG A 43 -2.29 17.30 8.75
CA ARG A 43 -2.46 18.75 8.83
C ARG A 43 -1.14 19.50 9.06
N THR A 44 -0.28 19.00 9.94
CA THR A 44 0.86 19.77 10.45
C THR A 44 2.20 19.29 9.92
N GLY A 45 2.34 17.99 9.64
CA GLY A 45 3.64 17.35 9.43
C GLY A 45 4.50 17.26 10.69
N ASP A 46 3.93 17.53 11.87
CA ASP A 46 4.64 17.56 13.15
C ASP A 46 4.41 16.26 13.95
N PRO A 47 5.47 15.46 14.20
CA PRO A 47 5.39 14.26 15.05
C PRO A 47 4.86 14.52 16.46
N ALA A 48 5.16 15.69 17.05
CA ALA A 48 4.73 16.04 18.41
C ALA A 48 3.20 16.20 18.48
N GLU A 49 2.60 16.88 17.49
CA GLU A 49 1.14 17.02 17.41
C GLU A 49 0.45 15.68 17.17
N ALA A 50 0.99 14.84 16.28
CA ALA A 50 0.46 13.50 16.03
C ALA A 50 0.44 12.64 17.31
N MET A 51 1.46 12.77 18.16
CA MET A 51 1.60 12.01 19.40
C MET A 51 0.89 12.62 20.60
N ARG A 52 0.40 13.87 20.53
CA ARG A 52 -0.13 14.63 21.67
C ARG A 52 -1.19 13.87 22.46
N ALA A 53 -2.22 13.32 21.78
CA ALA A 53 -3.27 12.55 22.46
C ALA A 53 -2.75 11.18 22.95
N LEU A 54 -1.86 10.55 22.19
CA LEU A 54 -1.29 9.25 22.50
C LEU A 54 -0.35 9.27 23.71
N ASN A 55 0.35 10.39 23.96
CA ASN A 55 1.29 10.50 25.08
C ASN A 55 0.58 10.44 26.45
N GLY A 56 -0.64 10.97 26.54
CA GLY A 56 -1.48 10.90 27.75
C GLY A 56 -2.45 9.72 27.78
N ALA A 57 -2.46 8.86 26.76
CA ALA A 57 -3.44 7.79 26.63
C ALA A 57 -3.23 6.67 27.66
N PRO A 58 -4.33 6.01 28.12
CA PRO A 58 -4.25 4.86 29.03
C PRO A 58 -3.32 3.76 28.52
N ASN A 59 -2.67 3.05 29.44
CA ASN A 59 -1.69 2.04 29.10
C ASN A 59 -2.33 0.67 28.81
N THR A 60 -3.07 0.54 27.71
CA THR A 60 -3.69 -0.73 27.26
C THR A 60 -2.88 -1.37 26.12
N ALA A 61 -3.10 -2.66 25.86
CA ALA A 61 -2.45 -3.34 24.74
C ALA A 61 -2.88 -2.78 23.37
N GLU A 62 -4.17 -2.45 23.23
CA GLU A 62 -4.72 -1.84 22.02
C GLU A 62 -4.09 -0.47 21.74
N LEU A 63 -3.94 0.37 22.76
CA LEU A 63 -3.29 1.67 22.62
C LEU A 63 -1.78 1.56 22.41
N ALA A 64 -1.14 0.52 22.96
CA ALA A 64 0.26 0.25 22.65
C ALA A 64 0.46 -0.08 21.16
N LEU A 65 -0.44 -0.88 20.56
CA LEU A 65 -0.44 -1.15 19.12
C LEU A 65 -0.62 0.13 18.30
N VAL A 66 -1.59 0.97 18.66
CA VAL A 66 -1.80 2.26 17.96
C VAL A 66 -0.56 3.15 18.10
N ARG A 67 -0.02 3.29 19.32
CA ARG A 67 1.15 4.14 19.59
C ARG A 67 2.37 3.66 18.80
N ALA A 68 2.64 2.36 18.77
CA ALA A 68 3.75 1.80 18.01
C ALA A 68 3.55 1.98 16.49
N MET A 69 2.33 1.79 15.97
CA MET A 69 2.01 2.02 14.56
C MET A 69 2.25 3.48 14.16
N VAL A 70 1.83 4.45 14.99
CA VAL A 70 2.06 5.87 14.75
C VAL A 70 3.55 6.19 14.82
N LEU A 71 4.26 5.76 15.87
CA LEU A 71 5.71 5.97 16.02
C LEU A 71 6.51 5.40 14.84
N GLY A 72 6.21 4.19 14.40
CA GLY A 72 6.86 3.58 13.24
C GLY A 72 6.60 4.35 11.94
N SER A 73 5.37 4.84 11.75
CA SER A 73 5.03 5.70 10.60
C SER A 73 5.74 7.05 10.63
N LEU A 74 6.12 7.55 11.82
CA LEU A 74 6.90 8.76 12.03
C LEU A 74 8.43 8.51 11.95
N GLY A 75 8.86 7.29 11.63
CA GLY A 75 10.28 6.90 11.58
C GLY A 75 10.93 6.69 12.95
N GLN A 76 10.16 6.70 14.04
CA GLN A 76 10.65 6.50 15.41
C GLN A 76 10.64 5.02 15.80
N GLU A 77 11.32 4.19 15.01
CA GLU A 77 11.23 2.73 15.08
C GLU A 77 11.66 2.15 16.45
N SER A 78 12.75 2.66 17.02
CA SER A 78 13.23 2.21 18.34
C SER A 78 12.23 2.50 19.47
N LEU A 79 11.50 3.62 19.39
CA LEU A 79 10.45 3.94 20.35
C LEU A 79 9.23 3.05 20.16
N ALA A 80 8.85 2.79 18.90
CA ALA A 80 7.75 1.88 18.58
C ALA A 80 8.03 0.46 19.12
N GLN A 81 9.25 -0.05 18.93
CA GLN A 81 9.69 -1.33 19.48
C GLN A 81 9.61 -1.34 21.00
N THR A 82 10.14 -0.31 21.67
CA THR A 82 10.09 -0.18 23.15
C THR A 82 8.65 -0.24 23.68
N VAL A 83 7.70 0.41 23.00
CA VAL A 83 6.27 0.39 23.36
C VAL A 83 5.70 -1.02 23.27
N ILE A 84 5.98 -1.74 22.18
CA ILE A 84 5.51 -3.12 21.98
C ILE A 84 6.12 -4.09 22.99
N GLU A 85 7.43 -4.03 23.22
CA GLU A 85 8.12 -4.87 24.20
C GLU A 85 7.58 -4.66 25.61
N THR A 86 7.31 -3.40 25.99
CA THR A 86 6.70 -3.07 27.28
C THR A 86 5.27 -3.61 27.39
N ALA A 87 4.50 -3.61 26.30
CA ALA A 87 3.18 -4.23 26.28
C ALA A 87 3.25 -5.76 26.35
N LEU A 88 4.20 -6.39 25.67
CA LEU A 88 4.41 -7.84 25.70
C LEU A 88 4.80 -8.35 27.09
N LYS A 89 5.53 -7.58 27.91
CA LYS A 89 5.81 -7.95 29.31
C LYS A 89 4.53 -8.16 30.13
N ARG A 90 3.44 -7.48 29.79
CA ARG A 90 2.15 -7.56 30.49
C ARG A 90 1.19 -8.55 29.84
N ALA A 91 1.27 -8.71 28.52
CA ALA A 91 0.41 -9.62 27.75
C ALA A 91 1.25 -10.46 26.77
N PRO A 92 2.08 -11.39 27.27
CA PRO A 92 3.11 -12.08 26.47
C PRO A 92 2.54 -13.02 25.41
N THR A 93 1.28 -13.44 25.54
CA THR A 93 0.59 -14.36 24.63
C THR A 93 -0.35 -13.65 23.66
N LEU A 94 -0.51 -12.32 23.77
CA LEU A 94 -1.42 -11.59 22.90
C LEU A 94 -0.87 -11.55 21.47
N VAL A 95 -1.54 -12.27 20.58
CA VAL A 95 -1.12 -12.48 19.17
C VAL A 95 -0.87 -11.16 18.45
N ALA A 96 -1.75 -10.17 18.60
CA ALA A 96 -1.59 -8.86 17.95
C ALA A 96 -0.27 -8.16 18.34
N LEU A 97 0.15 -8.23 19.60
CA LEU A 97 1.44 -7.68 20.04
C LEU A 97 2.63 -8.47 19.49
N ARG A 98 2.50 -9.80 19.36
CA ARG A 98 3.53 -10.64 18.75
C ARG A 98 3.70 -10.33 17.26
N LEU A 99 2.61 -10.13 16.53
CA LEU A 99 2.67 -9.71 15.13
C LEU A 99 3.33 -8.33 14.97
N ALA A 100 2.97 -7.36 15.83
CA ALA A 100 3.62 -6.06 15.82
C ALA A 100 5.12 -6.17 16.13
N ALA A 101 5.51 -6.97 17.13
CA ALA A 101 6.91 -7.19 17.47
C ALA A 101 7.70 -7.84 16.33
N ALA A 102 7.11 -8.83 15.65
CA ALA A 102 7.72 -9.44 14.46
C ALA A 102 7.96 -8.40 13.36
N ALA A 103 6.96 -7.57 13.06
CA ALA A 103 7.08 -6.52 12.04
C ALA A 103 8.18 -5.49 12.38
N HIS A 104 8.28 -5.07 13.64
CA HIS A 104 9.33 -4.16 14.10
C HIS A 104 10.72 -4.81 14.04
N ALA A 105 10.86 -6.07 14.49
CA ALA A 105 12.13 -6.81 14.39
C ALA A 105 12.58 -6.98 12.93
N GLY A 106 11.66 -7.24 12.01
CA GLY A 106 11.96 -7.31 10.58
C GLY A 106 12.50 -6.01 10.00
N ARG A 107 11.90 -4.87 10.36
CA ARG A 107 12.39 -3.53 9.98
C ARG A 107 13.73 -3.17 10.63
N ALA A 108 13.97 -3.66 11.85
CA ALA A 108 15.25 -3.50 12.55
C ALA A 108 16.37 -4.40 12.00
N GLY A 109 16.06 -5.32 11.07
CA GLY A 109 17.05 -6.26 10.54
C GLY A 109 17.43 -7.37 11.52
N ASP A 110 16.55 -7.71 12.47
CA ASP A 110 16.74 -8.81 13.42
C ASP A 110 15.89 -10.03 13.01
N PRO A 111 16.43 -10.94 12.17
CA PRO A 111 15.70 -12.12 11.72
C PRO A 111 15.41 -13.11 12.86
N VAL A 112 16.23 -13.14 13.91
CA VAL A 112 16.07 -14.07 15.04
C VAL A 112 14.87 -13.65 15.88
N ALA A 113 14.80 -12.37 16.27
CA ALA A 113 13.67 -11.84 17.01
C ALA A 113 12.38 -11.89 16.17
N GLN A 114 12.44 -11.56 14.87
CA GLN A 114 11.28 -11.63 13.99
C GLN A 114 10.71 -13.06 13.95
N LEU A 115 11.55 -14.06 13.72
CA LEU A 115 11.14 -15.46 13.66
C LEU A 115 10.57 -15.94 15.00
N ALA A 116 11.19 -15.58 16.12
CA ALA A 116 10.68 -15.92 17.45
C ALA A 116 9.28 -15.34 17.71
N HIS A 117 9.06 -14.06 17.38
CA HIS A 117 7.76 -13.41 17.55
C HIS A 117 6.70 -13.94 16.59
N ALA A 118 7.03 -14.14 15.32
CA ALA A 118 6.12 -14.69 14.32
C ALA A 118 5.71 -16.14 14.64
N THR A 119 6.66 -16.96 15.07
CA THR A 119 6.40 -18.35 15.49
C THR A 119 5.50 -18.41 16.72
N ALA A 120 5.73 -17.53 17.70
CA ALA A 120 4.87 -17.42 18.88
C ALA A 120 3.46 -16.94 18.51
N ALA A 121 3.32 -16.00 17.57
CA ALA A 121 2.02 -15.56 17.06
C ALA A 121 1.26 -16.70 16.37
N LEU A 122 1.93 -17.45 15.49
CA LEU A 122 1.33 -18.58 14.77
C LEU A 122 0.97 -19.73 15.71
N SER A 123 1.80 -20.01 16.72
CA SER A 123 1.48 -21.02 17.74
C SER A 123 0.27 -20.63 18.58
N GLY A 124 0.12 -19.34 18.89
CA GLY A 124 -1.02 -18.79 19.64
C GLY A 124 -2.31 -18.70 18.83
N ALA A 125 -2.22 -18.62 17.50
CA ALA A 125 -3.37 -18.63 16.59
C ALA A 125 -3.06 -19.43 15.31
N PRO A 126 -3.08 -20.77 15.35
CA PRO A 126 -2.67 -21.62 14.22
C PRO A 126 -3.52 -21.46 12.95
N ALA A 127 -4.77 -21.02 13.11
CA ALA A 127 -5.68 -20.76 11.99
C ALA A 127 -5.58 -19.33 11.42
N SER A 128 -4.74 -18.47 12.00
CA SER A 128 -4.60 -17.08 11.58
C SER A 128 -3.72 -16.97 10.34
N ILE A 129 -4.30 -16.56 9.21
CA ILE A 129 -3.56 -16.25 7.99
C ILE A 129 -2.52 -15.15 8.25
N ASP A 130 -2.85 -14.12 9.02
CA ASP A 130 -1.90 -13.05 9.37
C ASP A 130 -0.65 -13.56 10.09
N ALA A 131 -0.82 -14.46 11.06
CA ALA A 131 0.30 -15.06 11.76
C ALA A 131 1.11 -16.01 10.88
N ALA A 132 0.45 -16.73 9.98
CA ALA A 132 1.13 -17.58 9.01
C ALA A 132 1.94 -16.75 8.01
N ARG A 133 1.40 -15.64 7.51
CA ARG A 133 2.14 -14.69 6.63
C ARG A 133 3.33 -14.09 7.34
N ALA A 134 3.16 -13.61 8.58
CA ALA A 134 4.27 -13.08 9.38
C ALA A 134 5.38 -14.12 9.60
N ALA A 135 5.03 -15.40 9.76
CA ALA A 135 6.00 -16.48 9.84
C ALA A 135 6.73 -16.71 8.51
N VAL A 136 6.03 -16.68 7.36
CA VAL A 136 6.69 -16.74 6.04
C VAL A 136 7.67 -15.58 5.85
N GLU A 137 7.27 -14.34 6.17
CA GLU A 137 8.16 -13.19 6.10
C GLU A 137 9.41 -13.38 6.95
N ALA A 138 9.26 -13.90 8.17
CA ALA A 138 10.37 -14.18 9.07
C ALA A 138 11.32 -15.27 8.53
N LEU A 139 10.76 -16.35 7.97
CA LEU A 139 11.53 -17.42 7.34
C LEU A 139 12.33 -16.89 6.13
N LEU A 140 11.72 -16.04 5.30
CA LEU A 140 12.39 -15.39 4.17
C LEU A 140 13.52 -14.47 4.62
N HIS A 141 13.31 -13.69 5.69
CA HIS A 141 14.34 -12.84 6.28
C HIS A 141 15.50 -13.68 6.84
N ALA A 142 15.20 -14.80 7.50
CA ALA A 142 16.19 -15.74 8.02
C ALA A 142 16.89 -16.60 6.94
N GLY A 143 16.49 -16.49 5.67
CA GLY A 143 17.03 -17.30 4.58
C GLY A 143 16.57 -18.76 4.59
N GLN A 144 15.54 -19.09 5.36
CA GLN A 144 14.94 -20.43 5.44
C GLN A 144 13.93 -20.65 4.29
N ILE A 145 14.44 -20.57 3.06
CA ILE A 145 13.63 -20.47 1.83
C ILE A 145 12.71 -21.68 1.61
N GLY A 146 13.20 -22.89 1.87
CA GLY A 146 12.40 -24.12 1.68
C GLY A 146 11.18 -24.17 2.60
N GLU A 147 11.35 -23.81 3.87
CA GLU A 147 10.25 -23.75 4.84
C GLU A 147 9.27 -22.61 4.51
N ALA A 148 9.80 -21.46 4.09
CA ALA A 148 8.99 -20.33 3.65
C ALA A 148 8.09 -20.72 2.47
N ALA A 149 8.64 -21.38 1.44
CA ALA A 149 7.89 -21.83 0.27
C ALA A 149 6.77 -22.80 0.65
N GLN A 150 7.08 -23.82 1.46
CA GLN A 150 6.07 -24.80 1.90
C GLN A 150 4.95 -24.16 2.72
N LEU A 151 5.27 -23.24 3.63
CA LEU A 151 4.26 -22.55 4.42
C LEU A 151 3.42 -21.61 3.55
N ALA A 152 4.03 -20.83 2.66
CA ALA A 152 3.33 -19.95 1.73
C ALA A 152 2.36 -20.73 0.82
N GLU A 153 2.80 -21.88 0.28
CA GLU A 153 1.95 -22.77 -0.52
C GLU A 153 0.73 -23.26 0.25
N ARG A 154 0.88 -23.63 1.53
CA ARG A 154 -0.25 -24.04 2.38
C ARG A 154 -1.23 -22.88 2.62
N ILE A 155 -0.72 -21.66 2.83
CA ILE A 155 -1.56 -20.48 3.03
C ILE A 155 -2.36 -20.20 1.75
N VAL A 156 -1.71 -20.21 0.58
CA VAL A 156 -2.39 -19.98 -0.70
C VAL A 156 -3.37 -21.10 -1.02
N ALA A 157 -3.08 -22.35 -0.68
CA ALA A 157 -4.06 -23.43 -0.82
C ALA A 157 -5.32 -23.20 0.03
N ALA A 158 -5.18 -22.64 1.25
CA ALA A 158 -6.29 -22.34 2.14
C ALA A 158 -7.03 -21.03 1.79
N ALA A 159 -6.31 -20.05 1.25
CA ALA A 159 -6.82 -18.73 0.89
C ALA A 159 -6.26 -18.32 -0.49
N PRO A 160 -6.74 -18.92 -1.59
CA PRO A 160 -6.14 -18.77 -2.91
C PRO A 160 -6.21 -17.34 -3.45
N ASP A 161 -7.14 -16.53 -2.92
CA ASP A 161 -7.40 -15.16 -3.32
C ASP A 161 -6.67 -14.11 -2.46
N ASP A 162 -5.94 -14.52 -1.42
CA ASP A 162 -5.14 -13.62 -0.57
C ASP A 162 -3.89 -13.14 -1.34
N GLN A 163 -3.92 -11.89 -1.79
CA GLN A 163 -2.86 -11.35 -2.65
C GLN A 163 -1.51 -11.24 -1.93
N ALA A 164 -1.49 -11.03 -0.61
CA ALA A 164 -0.22 -10.96 0.12
C ALA A 164 0.39 -12.36 0.31
N ALA A 165 -0.44 -13.39 0.54
CA ALA A 165 0.03 -14.76 0.57
C ALA A 165 0.61 -15.19 -0.80
N LEU A 166 -0.05 -14.83 -1.90
CA LEU A 166 0.45 -15.03 -3.26
C LEU A 166 1.80 -14.32 -3.48
N ALA A 167 1.93 -13.07 -3.04
CA ALA A 167 3.18 -12.32 -3.14
C ALA A 167 4.34 -13.00 -2.40
N LEU A 168 4.09 -13.49 -1.19
CA LEU A 168 5.08 -14.22 -0.40
C LEU A 168 5.45 -15.57 -1.03
N GLN A 169 4.47 -16.30 -1.59
CA GLN A 169 4.72 -17.53 -2.33
C GLN A 169 5.61 -17.30 -3.55
N LEU A 170 5.28 -16.31 -4.38
CA LEU A 170 6.10 -15.94 -5.54
C LEU A 170 7.51 -15.53 -5.12
N THR A 171 7.64 -14.80 -4.00
CA THR A 171 8.94 -14.41 -3.44
C THR A 171 9.77 -15.64 -3.03
N ALA A 172 9.16 -16.58 -2.32
CA ALA A 172 9.80 -17.82 -1.90
C ALA A 172 10.23 -18.68 -3.10
N TRP A 173 9.36 -18.81 -4.11
CA TRP A 173 9.68 -19.50 -5.37
C TRP A 173 10.82 -18.84 -6.13
N ARG A 174 10.86 -17.50 -6.21
CA ARG A 174 11.95 -16.76 -6.84
C ARG A 174 13.28 -17.05 -6.16
N LEU A 175 13.33 -17.01 -4.83
CA LEU A 175 14.53 -17.29 -4.04
C LEU A 175 14.96 -18.76 -4.13
N ALA A 176 14.01 -19.69 -4.29
CA ALA A 176 14.29 -21.10 -4.47
C ALA A 176 14.76 -21.47 -5.89
N GLY A 177 14.69 -20.55 -6.85
CA GLY A 177 14.91 -20.84 -8.28
C GLY A 177 13.83 -21.75 -8.89
N ASP A 178 12.61 -21.72 -8.34
CA ASP A 178 11.51 -22.57 -8.77
C ASP A 178 10.92 -22.08 -10.11
N GLN A 179 10.81 -22.98 -11.09
CA GLN A 179 10.28 -22.66 -12.42
C GLN A 179 8.83 -22.16 -12.41
N ARG A 180 8.05 -22.45 -11.36
CA ARG A 180 6.68 -21.94 -11.22
C ARG A 180 6.66 -20.41 -11.12
N HIS A 181 7.71 -19.78 -10.57
CA HIS A 181 7.83 -18.31 -10.55
C HIS A 181 7.89 -17.73 -11.96
N ALA A 182 8.59 -18.38 -12.89
CA ALA A 182 8.81 -17.91 -14.26
C ALA A 182 7.48 -17.59 -14.98
N ARG A 183 6.45 -18.42 -14.75
CA ARG A 183 5.11 -18.25 -15.34
C ARG A 183 4.44 -16.92 -15.02
N PHE A 184 4.80 -16.29 -13.89
CA PHE A 184 4.20 -15.02 -13.45
C PHE A 184 4.97 -13.79 -13.92
N VAL A 185 6.21 -13.97 -14.39
CA VAL A 185 7.09 -12.87 -14.79
C VAL A 185 7.36 -12.84 -16.29
N GLU A 186 7.33 -14.01 -16.95
CA GLU A 186 7.53 -14.16 -18.39
C GLU A 186 6.25 -13.90 -19.19
N ASP A 187 5.09 -14.08 -18.54
CA ASP A 187 3.80 -13.82 -19.17
C ASP A 187 3.55 -12.32 -19.30
N GLN A 188 3.85 -11.80 -20.49
CA GLN A 188 3.71 -10.39 -20.79
C GLN A 188 2.26 -9.90 -20.71
N ALA A 189 1.25 -10.78 -20.79
CA ALA A 189 -0.14 -10.38 -20.69
C ALA A 189 -0.52 -9.96 -19.26
N LEU A 190 0.20 -10.43 -18.24
CA LEU A 190 -0.06 -10.05 -16.85
C LEU A 190 0.22 -8.58 -16.56
N VAL A 191 1.18 -7.97 -17.25
CA VAL A 191 1.53 -6.55 -17.07
C VAL A 191 1.53 -5.84 -18.42
N SER A 192 0.52 -4.98 -18.61
CA SER A 192 0.36 -4.21 -19.84
C SER A 192 0.45 -2.71 -19.58
N THR A 193 0.88 -1.98 -20.60
CA THR A 193 0.76 -0.53 -20.67
C THR A 193 -0.13 -0.12 -21.83
N GLY A 194 -0.85 0.99 -21.67
CA GLY A 194 -1.73 1.51 -22.70
C GLY A 194 -1.89 3.03 -22.59
N MET A 195 -1.83 3.71 -23.71
CA MET A 195 -2.05 5.15 -23.78
C MET A 195 -3.55 5.45 -23.75
N LEU A 196 -3.99 6.34 -22.84
CA LEU A 196 -5.39 6.76 -22.73
C LEU A 196 -5.93 7.22 -24.09
N PRO A 197 -7.04 6.69 -24.61
CA PRO A 197 -7.66 7.27 -25.79
C PRO A 197 -7.97 8.76 -25.58
N LEU A 198 -8.06 9.54 -26.67
CA LEU A 198 -8.46 10.95 -26.58
C LEU A 198 -9.84 11.02 -25.89
N PRO A 199 -9.96 11.67 -24.72
CA PRO A 199 -11.22 11.70 -24.01
C PRO A 199 -12.25 12.56 -24.75
N GLU A 200 -13.50 12.08 -24.82
CA GLU A 200 -14.59 12.80 -25.47
C GLU A 200 -14.79 14.19 -24.85
N GLY A 201 -14.78 15.23 -25.69
CA GLY A 201 -14.91 16.63 -25.28
C GLY A 201 -13.59 17.40 -25.22
N TRP A 202 -12.45 16.73 -25.44
CA TRP A 202 -11.13 17.35 -25.51
C TRP A 202 -10.54 17.25 -26.91
N GLU A 203 -9.89 18.33 -27.35
CA GLU A 203 -9.24 18.40 -28.65
C GLU A 203 -7.88 17.67 -28.67
N ASP A 204 -7.20 17.65 -27.52
CA ASP A 204 -5.88 17.05 -27.36
C ASP A 204 -5.70 16.43 -25.96
N ARG A 205 -4.90 15.37 -25.89
CA ARG A 205 -4.59 14.66 -24.64
C ARG A 205 -3.79 15.53 -23.68
N THR A 206 -2.87 16.36 -24.18
CA THR A 206 -2.04 17.24 -23.34
C THR A 206 -2.91 18.26 -22.62
N ILE A 207 -3.92 18.81 -23.30
CA ILE A 207 -4.90 19.73 -22.71
C ILE A 207 -5.70 19.00 -21.61
N PHE A 208 -6.20 17.80 -21.90
CA PHE A 208 -6.90 16.98 -20.90
C PHE A 208 -6.02 16.70 -19.66
N LEU A 209 -4.76 16.34 -19.85
CA LEU A 209 -3.83 16.05 -18.76
C LEU A 209 -3.48 17.31 -17.95
N ALA A 210 -3.39 18.48 -18.59
CA ALA A 210 -3.15 19.75 -17.91
C ALA A 210 -4.35 20.13 -17.01
N GLU A 211 -5.57 20.01 -17.53
CA GLU A 211 -6.79 20.24 -16.74
C GLU A 211 -6.95 19.23 -15.60
N LEU A 212 -6.67 17.95 -15.88
CA LEU A 212 -6.68 16.89 -14.87
C LEU A 212 -5.64 17.16 -13.78
N THR A 213 -4.45 17.64 -14.16
CA THR A 213 -3.40 18.03 -13.22
C THR A 213 -3.90 19.13 -12.28
N ALA A 214 -4.48 20.20 -12.82
CA ALA A 214 -5.02 21.28 -12.01
C ALA A 214 -6.10 20.78 -11.03
N ALA A 215 -7.08 20.02 -11.52
CA ALA A 215 -8.16 19.47 -10.71
C ALA A 215 -7.68 18.52 -9.61
N LEU A 216 -6.68 17.68 -9.88
CA LEU A 216 -6.12 16.78 -8.88
C LEU A 216 -5.31 17.55 -7.83
N LEU A 217 -4.54 18.56 -8.23
CA LEU A 217 -3.76 19.37 -7.29
C LEU A 217 -4.64 20.10 -6.26
N GLU A 218 -5.85 20.50 -6.63
CA GLU A 218 -6.83 21.05 -5.68
C GLU A 218 -7.25 20.05 -4.60
N LEU A 219 -7.22 18.75 -4.90
CA LEU A 219 -7.51 17.67 -3.93
C LEU A 219 -6.32 17.35 -3.01
N HIS A 220 -5.12 17.85 -3.32
CA HIS A 220 -3.90 17.65 -2.54
C HIS A 220 -3.68 18.78 -1.51
N SER A 221 -4.64 18.97 -0.60
CA SER A 221 -4.59 20.00 0.46
C SER A 221 -3.78 19.60 1.71
N TRP A 222 -3.34 18.34 1.80
CA TRP A 222 -2.63 17.80 2.96
C TRP A 222 -1.13 18.11 2.93
N ARG A 223 -0.56 18.45 4.10
CA ARG A 223 0.88 18.72 4.24
C ARG A 223 1.73 17.45 4.23
N SER A 224 1.16 16.32 4.67
CA SER A 224 1.87 15.04 4.76
C SER A 224 1.02 13.87 4.26
N HIS A 225 1.69 12.74 4.02
CA HIS A 225 1.07 11.47 3.64
C HIS A 225 0.31 10.84 4.82
N PRO A 226 -0.69 9.98 4.57
CA PRO A 226 -1.37 9.25 5.64
C PRO A 226 -0.42 8.25 6.32
N LEU A 227 -0.62 8.06 7.62
CA LEU A 227 0.14 7.06 8.40
C LEU A 227 -0.07 5.65 7.81
N GLY A 228 0.99 4.85 7.77
CA GLY A 228 0.93 3.46 7.30
C GLY A 228 0.77 3.25 5.78
N GLN A 229 0.88 4.29 4.95
CA GLN A 229 0.87 4.17 3.48
C GLN A 229 2.27 4.06 2.88
N SER A 230 2.38 3.59 1.63
CA SER A 230 3.67 3.37 0.94
C SER A 230 4.35 4.67 0.45
N VAL A 231 3.60 5.77 0.38
CA VAL A 231 4.08 7.09 -0.10
C VAL A 231 5.13 7.67 0.84
N ARG A 232 6.28 8.08 0.31
CA ARG A 232 7.32 8.85 1.02
C ARG A 232 7.58 10.16 0.28
N HIS A 233 7.75 11.25 1.04
CA HIS A 233 7.93 12.61 0.51
C HIS A 233 6.85 13.02 -0.51
N GLY A 234 5.59 12.77 -0.17
CA GLY A 234 4.44 13.08 -1.02
C GLY A 234 3.13 13.14 -0.24
N SER A 235 2.02 13.22 -0.96
CA SER A 235 0.66 13.16 -0.41
C SER A 235 -0.25 12.26 -1.25
N GLN A 236 -1.34 11.81 -0.64
CA GLN A 236 -2.36 10.99 -1.27
C GLN A 236 -3.75 11.57 -0.98
N THR A 237 -4.61 11.64 -2.00
CA THR A 237 -5.99 12.07 -1.82
C THR A 237 -6.74 11.12 -0.88
N GLN A 238 -7.57 11.67 0.02
CA GLN A 238 -8.39 10.87 0.94
C GLN A 238 -9.75 10.49 0.37
N VAL A 239 -10.18 11.20 -0.68
CA VAL A 239 -11.43 10.92 -1.38
C VAL A 239 -11.22 9.80 -2.38
N ASN A 240 -12.25 8.96 -2.55
CA ASN A 240 -12.30 8.04 -3.66
C ASN A 240 -12.58 8.83 -4.94
N LEU A 241 -11.64 8.84 -5.89
CA LEU A 241 -11.76 9.67 -7.09
C LEU A 241 -12.94 9.24 -7.98
N THR A 242 -13.44 8.01 -7.86
CA THR A 242 -14.62 7.56 -8.61
C THR A 242 -15.92 8.25 -8.16
N THR A 243 -15.92 8.93 -7.02
CA THR A 243 -17.07 9.67 -6.48
C THR A 243 -16.91 11.18 -6.61
N VAL A 244 -15.84 11.66 -7.23
CA VAL A 244 -15.57 13.09 -7.40
C VAL A 244 -16.30 13.60 -8.64
N GLU A 245 -17.10 14.65 -8.46
CA GLU A 245 -17.98 15.18 -9.52
C GLU A 245 -17.29 16.14 -10.51
N THR A 246 -16.01 16.46 -10.29
CA THR A 246 -15.24 17.35 -11.17
C THR A 246 -15.21 16.78 -12.60
N PRO A 247 -15.63 17.55 -13.64
CA PRO A 247 -15.85 17.01 -14.99
C PRO A 247 -14.67 16.25 -15.61
N VAL A 248 -13.45 16.80 -15.50
CA VAL A 248 -12.24 16.16 -16.06
C VAL A 248 -11.90 14.84 -15.35
N ILE A 249 -12.15 14.74 -14.03
CA ILE A 249 -11.95 13.51 -13.26
C ILE A 249 -13.00 12.47 -13.64
N ARG A 250 -14.29 12.86 -13.73
CA ARG A 250 -15.35 11.97 -14.21
C ARG A 250 -15.04 11.42 -15.61
N ARG A 251 -14.53 12.28 -16.49
CA ARG A 251 -14.16 11.87 -17.85
C ARG A 251 -13.00 10.87 -17.87
N LEU A 252 -12.00 11.02 -16.98
CA LEU A 252 -10.95 9.99 -16.83
C LEU A 252 -11.56 8.62 -16.54
N PHE A 253 -12.44 8.51 -15.53
CA PHE A 253 -13.06 7.23 -15.15
C PHE A 253 -14.07 6.71 -16.17
N ALA A 254 -14.63 7.56 -17.03
CA ALA A 254 -15.41 7.13 -18.18
C ALA A 254 -14.56 6.60 -19.35
N THR A 255 -13.27 6.96 -19.41
CA THR A 255 -12.35 6.60 -20.51
C THR A 255 -11.48 5.39 -20.17
N LEU A 256 -11.08 5.23 -18.90
CA LEU A 256 -10.28 4.09 -18.44
C LEU A 256 -10.86 2.69 -18.76
N PRO A 257 -12.19 2.45 -18.76
CA PRO A 257 -12.74 1.13 -19.06
C PRO A 257 -12.25 0.51 -20.36
N SER A 258 -12.04 1.30 -21.43
CA SER A 258 -11.56 0.74 -22.70
C SER A 258 -10.17 0.11 -22.61
N LEU A 259 -9.29 0.64 -21.76
CA LEU A 259 -7.96 0.07 -21.52
C LEU A 259 -8.03 -1.14 -20.58
N ILE A 260 -8.89 -1.07 -19.56
CA ILE A 260 -9.09 -2.15 -18.59
C ILE A 260 -9.69 -3.38 -19.28
N ASP A 261 -10.73 -3.20 -20.10
CA ASP A 261 -11.39 -4.26 -20.84
C ASP A 261 -10.44 -4.90 -21.86
N ALA A 262 -9.62 -4.09 -22.54
CA ALA A 262 -8.59 -4.59 -23.44
C ALA A 262 -7.54 -5.44 -22.72
N HIS A 263 -7.09 -5.01 -21.53
CA HIS A 263 -6.18 -5.79 -20.69
C HIS A 263 -6.81 -7.12 -20.27
N ILE A 264 -8.04 -7.11 -19.73
CA ILE A 264 -8.73 -8.33 -19.28
C ILE A 264 -8.97 -9.29 -20.45
N ALA A 265 -9.33 -8.78 -21.64
CA ALA A 265 -9.47 -9.60 -22.83
C ALA A 265 -8.13 -10.23 -23.26
N ALA A 266 -7.03 -9.48 -23.18
CA ALA A 266 -5.68 -9.96 -23.52
C ALA A 266 -5.13 -11.00 -22.55
N LEU A 267 -5.59 -11.01 -21.28
CA LEU A 267 -5.24 -12.07 -20.33
C LEU A 267 -5.66 -13.45 -20.88
N GLY A 268 -6.84 -13.55 -21.51
CA GLY A 268 -7.40 -14.83 -21.94
C GLY A 268 -7.80 -15.74 -20.78
N ALA A 269 -8.11 -17.00 -21.09
CA ALA A 269 -8.49 -18.00 -20.08
C ALA A 269 -7.26 -18.63 -19.41
N GLY A 270 -7.38 -19.01 -18.14
CA GLY A 270 -6.33 -19.71 -17.38
C GLY A 270 -6.78 -20.05 -15.96
N ASP A 271 -6.04 -20.93 -15.31
CA ASP A 271 -6.27 -21.41 -13.93
C ASP A 271 -5.42 -20.70 -12.87
N ASP A 272 -4.52 -19.80 -13.32
CA ASP A 272 -3.68 -19.01 -12.44
C ASP A 272 -4.50 -18.02 -11.58
N PRO A 273 -3.92 -17.48 -10.49
CA PRO A 273 -4.58 -16.54 -9.59
C PRO A 273 -5.24 -15.31 -10.20
N VAL A 274 -4.82 -14.86 -11.37
CA VAL A 274 -5.44 -13.74 -12.06
C VAL A 274 -6.59 -14.25 -12.94
N ARG A 275 -6.30 -15.21 -13.82
CA ARG A 275 -7.23 -15.60 -14.89
C ARG A 275 -8.44 -16.38 -14.40
N ARG A 276 -8.30 -17.21 -13.36
CA ARG A 276 -9.44 -17.96 -12.79
C ARG A 276 -10.53 -17.05 -12.20
N ARG A 277 -10.16 -15.80 -11.90
CA ARG A 277 -11.03 -14.78 -11.30
C ARG A 277 -11.76 -13.93 -12.34
N ILE A 278 -11.46 -14.10 -13.63
CA ILE A 278 -12.19 -13.39 -14.70
C ILE A 278 -13.69 -13.75 -14.61
N ARG A 279 -14.54 -12.72 -14.68
CA ARG A 279 -16.00 -12.79 -14.65
C ARG A 279 -16.56 -11.95 -15.80
N ALA A 280 -17.88 -11.82 -15.88
CA ALA A 280 -18.55 -11.03 -16.90
C ALA A 280 -18.28 -9.52 -16.75
N GLY A 281 -17.95 -9.05 -15.55
CA GLY A 281 -17.59 -7.65 -15.31
C GLY A 281 -16.54 -7.45 -14.23
N TRP A 282 -16.31 -6.18 -13.93
CA TRP A 282 -15.42 -5.72 -12.87
C TRP A 282 -15.95 -4.41 -12.28
N ARG A 283 -15.44 -4.05 -11.10
CA ARG A 283 -15.72 -2.77 -10.45
C ARG A 283 -14.46 -2.17 -9.86
N PHE A 284 -14.40 -0.85 -9.76
CA PHE A 284 -13.39 -0.18 -8.95
C PHE A 284 -13.57 -0.56 -7.46
N ALA A 285 -12.48 -0.97 -6.82
CA ALA A 285 -12.42 -1.20 -5.37
C ALA A 285 -12.07 0.09 -4.63
N GLY A 286 -11.26 0.95 -5.27
CA GLY A 286 -10.92 2.29 -4.81
C GLY A 286 -10.02 2.97 -5.84
N ALA A 287 -10.06 4.30 -5.90
CA ALA A 287 -9.16 5.10 -6.72
C ALA A 287 -8.70 6.35 -5.98
N TRP A 288 -7.43 6.71 -6.12
CA TRP A 288 -6.81 7.83 -5.42
C TRP A 288 -5.71 8.45 -6.29
N SER A 289 -5.35 9.71 -6.00
CA SER A 289 -4.19 10.35 -6.61
C SER A 289 -3.03 10.41 -5.63
N ILE A 290 -1.83 10.23 -6.17
CA ILE A 290 -0.57 10.38 -5.44
C ILE A 290 0.22 11.52 -6.09
N ARG A 291 0.71 12.42 -5.25
CA ARG A 291 1.65 13.46 -5.62
C ARG A 291 2.96 13.22 -4.86
N LEU A 292 4.02 12.89 -5.58
CA LEU A 292 5.39 12.80 -5.04
C LEU A 292 6.13 14.10 -5.33
N ALA A 293 6.83 14.64 -4.33
CA ALA A 293 7.81 15.71 -4.52
C ALA A 293 9.18 15.12 -4.90
N ALA A 294 10.16 16.00 -5.13
CA ALA A 294 11.58 15.66 -5.28
C ALA A 294 12.05 14.61 -4.25
N GLY A 295 12.72 13.54 -4.69
CA GLY A 295 13.18 12.47 -3.81
C GLY A 295 12.07 11.56 -3.26
N GLY A 296 10.81 11.77 -3.67
CA GLY A 296 9.69 10.92 -3.29
C GLY A 296 9.69 9.58 -3.99
N PHE A 297 9.18 8.57 -3.31
CA PHE A 297 9.12 7.18 -3.80
C PHE A 297 7.95 6.44 -3.17
N HIS A 298 7.66 5.25 -3.71
CA HIS A 298 6.81 4.26 -3.06
C HIS A 298 7.69 3.12 -2.56
N THR A 299 7.60 2.80 -1.27
CA THR A 299 8.14 1.53 -0.78
C THR A 299 7.45 0.39 -1.52
N ASP A 300 8.18 -0.66 -1.87
CA ASP A 300 7.59 -1.80 -2.55
C ASP A 300 6.45 -2.42 -1.72
N HIS A 301 5.32 -2.66 -2.35
CA HIS A 301 4.11 -3.15 -1.70
C HIS A 301 3.25 -3.97 -2.66
N VAL A 302 2.19 -4.54 -2.10
CA VAL A 302 1.11 -5.24 -2.80
C VAL A 302 -0.23 -4.71 -2.31
N HIS A 303 -1.31 -5.06 -2.99
CA HIS A 303 -2.66 -4.64 -2.64
C HIS A 303 -3.47 -5.86 -2.22
N PRO A 304 -3.49 -6.22 -0.91
CA PRO A 304 -4.09 -7.45 -0.40
C PRO A 304 -5.56 -7.66 -0.80
N ALA A 305 -6.30 -6.56 -0.99
CA ALA A 305 -7.72 -6.55 -1.29
C ALA A 305 -8.04 -6.37 -2.79
N GLY A 306 -7.04 -6.22 -3.66
CA GLY A 306 -7.22 -6.01 -5.09
C GLY A 306 -7.28 -7.32 -5.89
N TRP A 307 -7.61 -7.20 -7.18
CA TRP A 307 -7.37 -8.25 -8.18
C TRP A 307 -6.33 -7.78 -9.20
N LEU A 308 -6.61 -6.64 -9.83
CA LEU A 308 -5.65 -5.89 -10.64
C LEU A 308 -5.48 -4.50 -10.04
N SER A 309 -4.24 -4.02 -10.04
CA SER A 309 -3.82 -2.70 -9.59
C SER A 309 -3.29 -1.89 -10.76
N SER A 310 -3.20 -0.58 -10.58
CA SER A 310 -2.85 0.33 -11.67
C SER A 310 -1.99 1.51 -11.28
N ALA A 311 -1.31 2.07 -12.28
CA ALA A 311 -0.71 3.39 -12.21
C ALA A 311 -0.99 4.15 -13.52
N PHE A 312 -1.82 5.20 -13.43
CA PHE A 312 -2.06 6.15 -14.49
C PHE A 312 -1.20 7.40 -14.28
N TYR A 313 -0.35 7.73 -15.24
CA TYR A 313 0.59 8.84 -15.13
C TYR A 313 -0.03 10.12 -15.68
N VAL A 314 -0.23 11.11 -14.82
CA VAL A 314 -0.89 12.37 -15.20
C VAL A 314 0.13 13.42 -15.62
N SER A 315 1.08 13.70 -14.71
CA SER A 315 2.19 14.64 -14.93
C SER A 315 3.46 14.03 -14.35
N LEU A 316 4.56 14.14 -15.09
CA LEU A 316 5.84 13.51 -14.75
C LEU A 316 6.96 14.56 -14.81
N PRO A 317 7.95 14.48 -13.90
CA PRO A 317 9.13 15.32 -14.00
C PRO A 317 10.02 14.84 -15.15
N ARG A 318 10.76 15.76 -15.79
CA ARG A 318 11.63 15.43 -16.93
C ARG A 318 12.69 14.37 -16.62
N VAL A 319 13.11 14.28 -15.35
CA VAL A 319 14.12 13.32 -14.91
C VAL A 319 13.74 11.86 -15.17
N VAL A 320 12.45 11.57 -15.33
CA VAL A 320 11.93 10.23 -15.69
C VAL A 320 12.49 9.70 -17.02
N GLU A 321 13.02 10.57 -17.88
CA GLU A 321 13.72 10.15 -19.10
C GLU A 321 15.02 9.39 -18.81
N ARG A 322 15.60 9.53 -17.61
CA ARG A 322 16.82 8.84 -17.17
C ARG A 322 16.44 7.55 -16.45
N GLU A 323 16.98 6.42 -16.91
CA GLU A 323 16.72 5.12 -16.29
C GLU A 323 17.42 5.00 -14.91
N PRO A 324 16.76 4.45 -13.87
CA PRO A 324 15.33 4.12 -13.75
C PRO A 324 14.56 5.17 -12.93
N GLU A 325 14.90 6.47 -13.00
CA GLU A 325 14.35 7.50 -12.11
C GLU A 325 12.83 7.63 -12.23
N GLY A 326 12.10 7.38 -11.13
CA GLY A 326 10.64 7.52 -11.09
C GLY A 326 9.88 6.42 -11.86
N TRP A 327 10.59 5.39 -12.33
CA TRP A 327 10.01 4.26 -13.05
C TRP A 327 9.23 3.35 -12.11
N LEU A 328 8.20 2.68 -12.64
CA LEU A 328 7.50 1.62 -11.92
C LEU A 328 8.37 0.38 -11.95
N ALA A 329 8.76 -0.11 -10.79
CA ALA A 329 9.59 -1.30 -10.61
C ALA A 329 8.72 -2.47 -10.14
N PHE A 330 9.00 -3.68 -10.61
CA PHE A 330 8.32 -4.91 -10.22
C PHE A 330 9.27 -5.95 -9.65
N GLY A 331 8.80 -6.65 -8.61
CA GLY A 331 9.41 -7.88 -8.10
C GLY A 331 10.36 -7.72 -6.93
N ARG A 332 10.72 -6.49 -6.53
CA ARG A 332 11.46 -6.22 -5.29
C ARG A 332 10.50 -6.34 -4.11
N PRO A 333 10.67 -7.29 -3.17
CA PRO A 333 9.74 -7.43 -2.05
C PRO A 333 9.79 -6.23 -1.10
N GLY A 334 8.64 -5.84 -0.55
CA GLY A 334 8.54 -4.85 0.53
C GLY A 334 8.99 -5.34 1.91
N ILE A 335 9.51 -6.57 1.96
CA ILE A 335 9.99 -7.26 3.16
C ILE A 335 11.48 -7.57 3.01
N THR A 336 12.18 -7.72 4.14
CA THR A 336 13.58 -8.16 4.10
C THR A 336 13.66 -9.63 3.75
N THR A 337 14.49 -9.97 2.76
CA THR A 337 14.78 -11.35 2.37
C THR A 337 16.29 -11.61 2.40
N THR A 338 16.67 -12.87 2.61
CA THR A 338 18.07 -13.32 2.53
C THR A 338 18.20 -14.47 1.53
N PRO A 339 18.85 -14.27 0.36
CA PRO A 339 19.44 -13.01 -0.14
C PRO A 339 18.39 -11.94 -0.46
N LYS A 340 18.85 -10.69 -0.60
CA LYS A 340 18.03 -9.59 -1.10
C LYS A 340 17.67 -9.80 -2.57
N LEU A 341 16.49 -9.35 -2.96
CA LEU A 341 16.00 -9.40 -4.34
C LEU A 341 15.89 -8.00 -4.93
N GLU A 342 16.41 -7.83 -6.14
CA GLU A 342 16.24 -6.63 -6.95
C GLU A 342 14.97 -6.71 -7.80
N PRO A 343 14.47 -5.57 -8.34
CA PRO A 343 13.42 -5.62 -9.34
C PRO A 343 13.85 -6.44 -10.55
N PHE A 344 12.91 -7.15 -11.18
CA PHE A 344 13.18 -7.91 -12.41
C PHE A 344 12.63 -7.23 -13.67
N ARG A 345 11.75 -6.23 -13.51
CA ARG A 345 11.12 -5.50 -14.61
C ARG A 345 10.87 -4.06 -14.18
N TRP A 346 11.10 -3.15 -15.11
CA TRP A 346 10.70 -1.76 -14.97
C TRP A 346 9.77 -1.34 -16.11
N VAL A 347 8.94 -0.35 -15.83
CA VAL A 347 8.09 0.34 -16.81
C VAL A 347 8.41 1.82 -16.73
N ARG A 348 8.98 2.36 -17.81
CA ARG A 348 9.18 3.80 -17.98
C ARG A 348 7.82 4.48 -18.13
N PRO A 349 7.47 5.44 -17.27
CA PRO A 349 6.18 6.11 -17.36
C PRO A 349 6.16 7.23 -18.41
N GLU A 350 5.00 7.42 -19.02
CA GLU A 350 4.73 8.50 -19.98
C GLU A 350 3.40 9.20 -19.63
N PRO A 351 3.28 10.53 -19.79
CA PRO A 351 2.03 11.23 -19.50
C PRO A 351 0.85 10.67 -20.32
N GLY A 352 -0.22 10.27 -19.64
CA GLY A 352 -1.38 9.64 -20.23
C GLY A 352 -1.27 8.12 -20.41
N MET A 353 -0.20 7.49 -19.96
CA MET A 353 -0.06 6.04 -19.93
C MET A 353 -0.74 5.44 -18.69
N LEU A 354 -1.42 4.32 -18.87
CA LEU A 354 -1.91 3.44 -17.80
C LEU A 354 -1.06 2.17 -17.79
N ALA A 355 -0.51 1.81 -16.63
CA ALA A 355 0.00 0.47 -16.35
C ALA A 355 -1.05 -0.32 -15.57
N LEU A 356 -1.28 -1.58 -15.96
CA LEU A 356 -2.16 -2.54 -15.27
C LEU A 356 -1.38 -3.82 -14.96
N PHE A 357 -1.55 -4.35 -13.75
CA PHE A 357 -0.80 -5.51 -13.25
C PHE A 357 -1.54 -6.23 -12.10
N PRO A 358 -1.19 -7.48 -11.76
CA PRO A 358 -1.83 -8.22 -10.68
C PRO A 358 -1.55 -7.60 -9.31
N SER A 359 -2.56 -7.53 -8.44
CA SER A 359 -2.44 -6.90 -7.13
C SER A 359 -1.47 -7.61 -6.17
N PHE A 360 -1.15 -8.88 -6.41
CA PHE A 360 -0.12 -9.62 -5.66
C PHE A 360 1.32 -9.33 -6.13
N LEU A 361 1.51 -8.63 -7.25
CA LEU A 361 2.85 -8.36 -7.77
C LEU A 361 3.49 -7.23 -6.97
N TRP A 362 4.61 -7.52 -6.33
CA TRP A 362 5.42 -6.51 -5.66
C TRP A 362 5.75 -5.38 -6.63
N HIS A 363 5.41 -4.16 -6.26
CA HIS A 363 5.70 -3.01 -7.06
C HIS A 363 6.01 -1.77 -6.22
N GLY A 364 6.82 -0.89 -6.79
CA GLY A 364 7.27 0.35 -6.19
C GLY A 364 7.58 1.38 -7.27
N THR A 365 7.86 2.61 -6.85
CA THR A 365 8.35 3.66 -7.75
C THR A 365 9.77 3.96 -7.35
N GLU A 366 10.70 3.87 -8.29
CA GLU A 366 12.11 4.17 -8.02
C GLU A 366 12.27 5.65 -7.62
N PRO A 367 13.22 5.97 -6.72
CA PRO A 367 13.52 7.35 -6.37
C PRO A 367 13.90 8.18 -7.60
N PHE A 368 13.61 9.48 -7.55
CA PHE A 368 13.96 10.41 -8.63
C PHE A 368 14.44 11.75 -8.06
N THR A 369 15.33 12.41 -8.80
CA THR A 369 15.87 13.74 -8.46
C THR A 369 15.08 14.87 -9.12
N GLY A 370 15.43 16.13 -8.82
CA GLY A 370 14.78 17.32 -9.42
C GLY A 370 13.52 17.78 -8.69
N ASP A 371 13.04 18.99 -9.02
CA ASP A 371 12.04 19.72 -8.21
C ASP A 371 10.59 19.59 -8.71
N GLU A 372 10.41 19.02 -9.90
CA GLU A 372 9.09 18.83 -10.50
C GLU A 372 8.35 17.63 -9.84
N PRO A 373 7.05 17.75 -9.54
CA PRO A 373 6.30 16.68 -8.91
C PRO A 373 5.94 15.56 -9.90
N ARG A 374 5.82 14.34 -9.38
CA ARG A 374 5.22 13.20 -10.09
C ARG A 374 3.78 13.02 -9.60
N LEU A 375 2.81 13.20 -10.49
CA LEU A 375 1.39 13.09 -10.21
C LEU A 375 0.79 11.88 -10.93
N THR A 376 0.21 10.98 -10.17
CA THR A 376 -0.43 9.77 -10.68
C THR A 376 -1.84 9.60 -10.14
N VAL A 377 -2.67 8.87 -10.87
CA VAL A 377 -3.90 8.26 -10.36
C VAL A 377 -3.67 6.76 -10.27
N ALA A 378 -3.96 6.15 -9.13
CA ALA A 378 -3.91 4.71 -8.94
C ALA A 378 -5.31 4.20 -8.58
N PHE A 379 -5.61 2.98 -8.98
CA PHE A 379 -6.85 2.31 -8.61
C PHE A 379 -6.65 0.80 -8.56
N ASP A 380 -7.51 0.16 -7.78
CA ASP A 380 -7.69 -1.28 -7.80
C ASP A 380 -9.04 -1.61 -8.40
N ILE A 381 -9.10 -2.74 -9.10
CA ILE A 381 -10.37 -3.35 -9.54
C ILE A 381 -10.55 -4.74 -8.95
N LEU A 382 -11.81 -5.14 -8.85
CA LEU A 382 -12.26 -6.46 -8.44
C LEU A 382 -13.21 -7.04 -9.48
N PRO A 383 -13.24 -8.37 -9.68
CA PRO A 383 -14.26 -9.01 -10.50
C PRO A 383 -15.66 -8.72 -9.98
N ALA A 384 -16.64 -8.61 -10.88
CA ALA A 384 -18.05 -8.35 -10.58
C ALA A 384 -19.00 -9.26 -11.36
#